data_AF-A0A941ZSH9-F1
#
_entry.id   AF-A0A941ZSH9-F1
#
_cell.length_a   1.000
_cell.length_b   1.000
_cell.length_c   1.000
_cell.angle_alpha   90.00
_cell.angle_beta   90.00
_cell.angle_gamma   90.00
#
_symmetry.space_group_name_H-M   'P 1'
#
loop_
_entity.id
_entity.type
_entity.pdbx_description
1 polymer ?
#
loop_
_entity_poly.entity_id
_entity_poly.type
_entity_poly.pdbx_seq_one_letter_code
_entity_poly.pdbx_strand_id
1 'polypeptide(L)'
;MGRTKIELELDHATVEALAELAARCNHCSVVGDGFASHGAAFSVATLLAMLADDAAKVVTEPESWQGANLRQVLASHGYLVNRFEQ
;
A
#
# COMPACT_ATOMS: atom_id res chain seq x y z
N MET A 1 -19.97 -8.74 7.41
CA MET A 1 -18.53 -8.49 7.24
C MET A 1 -17.96 -7.99 8.55
N GLY A 2 -16.98 -8.69 9.12
CA GLY A 2 -16.29 -8.23 10.34
C GLY A 2 -15.23 -7.18 10.01
N ARG A 3 -14.97 -6.26 10.93
CA ARG A 3 -13.80 -5.37 10.88
C ARG A 3 -12.75 -5.91 11.84
N THR A 4 -11.50 -6.00 11.36
CA THR A 4 -10.35 -6.36 12.19
C THR A 4 -9.51 -5.11 12.43
N LYS A 5 -9.13 -4.85 13.68
CA LYS A 5 -8.17 -3.79 14.03
C LYS A 5 -6.79 -4.42 14.20
N ILE A 6 -5.79 -3.81 13.58
CA ILE A 6 -4.37 -4.16 13.75
C ILE A 6 -3.70 -2.94 14.36
N GLU A 7 -2.94 -3.13 15.44
CA GLU A 7 -2.09 -2.10 16.03
C GLU A 7 -0.64 -2.36 15.62
N LEU A 8 0.08 -1.30 15.28
CA LEU A 8 1.45 -1.34 14.79
C LEU A 8 2.29 -0.41 15.65
N GLU A 9 3.46 -0.89 16.06
CA GLU A 9 4.51 -0.06 16.64
C GLU A 9 5.57 0.18 15.58
N LEU A 10 5.85 1.46 15.31
CA LEU A 10 6.83 1.91 14.32
C LEU A 10 7.80 2.86 15.01
N ASP A 11 9.06 2.86 14.60
CA ASP A 11 9.98 3.88 15.06
C ASP A 11 9.58 5.27 14.56
N HIS A 12 10.06 6.29 15.27
CA HIS A 12 9.69 7.67 14.99
C HIS A 12 10.10 8.11 13.58
N ALA A 13 11.28 7.70 13.11
CA ALA A 13 11.81 8.08 11.81
C ALA A 13 10.93 7.52 10.66
N THR A 14 10.42 6.31 10.82
CA THR A 14 9.49 5.69 9.89
C THR A 14 8.17 6.45 9.85
N VAL A 15 7.64 6.85 11.01
CA VAL A 15 6.41 7.65 11.08
C VAL A 15 6.58 9.01 10.39
N GLU A 16 7.71 9.69 10.59
CA GLU A 16 8.02 10.95 9.91
C GLU A 16 8.14 10.78 8.40
N ALA A 17 8.83 9.74 7.93
CA ALA A 17 8.97 9.43 6.52
C ALA A 17 7.62 9.12 5.86
N LEU A 18 6.72 8.39 6.55
CA LEU A 18 5.38 8.10 6.08
C LEU A 18 4.50 9.37 6.02
N ALA A 19 4.65 10.27 6.99
CA ALA A 19 3.93 11.54 6.99
C ALA A 19 4.36 12.44 5.83
N GLU A 20 5.66 12.51 5.55
CA GLU A 20 6.21 13.22 4.39
C GLU A 20 5.72 12.62 3.06
N LEU A 21 5.70 11.29 2.94
CA LEU A 21 5.15 10.61 1.76
C LEU A 21 3.67 10.96 1.57
N ALA A 22 2.87 10.89 2.62
CA ALA A 22 1.45 11.26 2.58
C ALA A 22 1.25 12.73 2.15
N ALA A 23 2.09 13.65 2.65
CA ALA A 23 2.06 15.05 2.25
C ALA A 23 2.36 15.24 0.76
N ARG A 24 3.36 14.53 0.22
CA ARG A 24 3.69 14.55 -1.21
C ARG A 24 2.54 14.03 -2.07
N CYS A 25 1.95 12.90 -1.71
CA CYS A 25 0.79 12.35 -2.42
C CYS A 25 -0.37 13.35 -2.44
N ASN A 26 -0.68 13.98 -1.30
CA ASN A 26 -1.72 15.00 -1.22
C ASN A 26 -1.41 16.23 -2.08
N HIS A 27 -0.16 16.67 -2.12
CA HIS A 27 0.25 17.80 -2.96
C HIS A 27 0.04 17.49 -4.45
N CYS A 28 0.43 16.30 -4.90
CA CYS A 28 0.19 15.84 -6.28
C CYS A 28 -1.30 15.77 -6.62
N SER A 29 -2.16 15.38 -5.67
CA SER A 29 -3.63 15.40 -5.87
C SER A 29 -4.17 16.80 -6.15
N VAL A 30 -3.59 17.82 -5.53
CA VAL A 30 -4.05 19.22 -5.63
C VAL A 30 -3.58 19.87 -6.94
N VAL A 31 -2.37 19.54 -7.40
CA VAL A 31 -1.77 20.12 -8.61
C VAL A 31 -2.34 19.47 -9.90
N GLY A 32 -3.09 18.37 -9.78
CA GLY A 32 -3.76 17.73 -10.92
C GLY A 32 -2.84 16.86 -11.77
N ASP A 33 -1.64 16.54 -11.29
CA ASP A 33 -0.59 15.84 -12.04
C ASP A 33 -0.70 14.29 -11.94
N GLY A 34 -1.92 13.79 -11.79
CA GLY A 34 -2.29 12.40 -12.06
C GLY A 34 -1.84 11.30 -11.08
N PHE A 35 -0.97 11.57 -10.11
CA PHE A 35 -0.35 10.49 -9.32
C PHE A 35 -1.11 10.01 -8.07
N ALA A 36 -2.24 10.63 -7.73
CA ALA A 36 -3.06 10.25 -6.58
C ALA A 36 -4.46 9.83 -7.02
N SER A 37 -4.54 8.66 -7.65
CA SER A 37 -5.78 8.10 -8.23
C SER A 37 -6.86 7.71 -7.20
N HIS A 38 -6.55 7.75 -5.90
CA HIS A 38 -7.42 7.26 -4.82
C HIS A 38 -8.15 8.37 -4.04
N GLY A 39 -8.14 9.61 -4.54
CA GLY A 39 -8.83 10.74 -3.93
C GLY A 39 -7.98 11.52 -2.92
N ALA A 40 -8.56 12.60 -2.39
CA ALA A 40 -7.84 13.56 -1.55
C ALA A 40 -7.82 13.14 -0.05
N ALA A 41 -6.67 13.38 0.61
CA ALA A 41 -6.36 13.21 2.04
C ALA A 41 -5.76 11.86 2.47
N PHE A 42 -4.53 11.60 2.02
CA PHE A 42 -3.63 10.64 2.67
C PHE A 42 -3.27 11.12 4.08
N SER A 43 -3.61 10.33 5.09
CA SER A 43 -2.93 10.31 6.38
C SER A 43 -2.00 9.10 6.43
N VAL A 44 -1.09 9.01 7.40
CA VAL A 44 -0.26 7.81 7.61
C VAL A 44 -1.14 6.56 7.72
N ALA A 45 -2.26 6.64 8.44
CA ALA A 45 -3.17 5.52 8.60
C ALA A 45 -3.86 5.11 7.29
N THR A 46 -4.31 6.08 6.48
CA THR A 46 -4.94 5.78 5.18
C THR A 46 -3.94 5.20 4.20
N LEU A 47 -2.70 5.70 4.20
CA LEU A 47 -1.61 5.19 3.38
C LEU A 47 -1.27 3.73 3.73
N LEU A 48 -1.13 3.42 5.03
CA LEU A 48 -0.87 2.05 5.48
C LEU A 48 -2.05 1.10 5.17
N ALA A 49 -3.28 1.57 5.33
CA ALA A 49 -4.46 0.79 4.98
C ALA A 49 -4.52 0.47 3.48
N MET A 50 -4.16 1.42 2.61
CA MET A 50 -4.08 1.18 1.18
C MET A 50 -2.96 0.22 0.80
N LEU A 51 -1.78 0.37 1.39
CA LEU A 51 -0.68 -0.58 1.17
C LEU A 51 -1.06 -2.01 1.61
N ALA A 52 -1.82 -2.14 2.69
CA ALA A 52 -2.34 -3.43 3.15
C ALA A 52 -3.37 -4.02 2.17
N ASP A 53 -4.28 -3.19 1.64
CA ASP A 53 -5.24 -3.60 0.60
C ASP A 53 -4.55 -4.07 -0.68
N ASP A 54 -3.58 -3.28 -1.16
CA ASP A 54 -2.79 -3.62 -2.34
C ASP A 54 -2.04 -4.93 -2.11
N ALA A 55 -1.38 -5.10 -0.96
CA ALA A 55 -0.69 -6.35 -0.59
C ALA A 55 -1.64 -7.56 -0.62
N ALA A 56 -2.88 -7.40 -0.17
CA ALA A 56 -3.87 -8.47 -0.18
C ALA A 56 -4.26 -8.89 -1.61
N LYS A 57 -4.22 -7.99 -2.60
CA LYS A 57 -4.53 -8.31 -4.01
C LYS A 57 -3.61 -9.34 -4.62
N VAL A 58 -2.41 -9.53 -4.10
CA VAL A 58 -1.52 -10.63 -4.53
C VAL A 58 -2.17 -11.99 -4.30
N VAL A 59 -3.01 -12.11 -3.28
CA VAL A 59 -3.74 -13.34 -2.94
C VAL A 59 -5.17 -13.32 -3.50
N THR A 60 -5.88 -12.21 -3.37
CA THR A 60 -7.31 -12.13 -3.73
C THR A 60 -7.55 -11.92 -5.22
N GLU A 61 -6.61 -11.26 -5.91
CA GLU A 61 -6.70 -10.89 -7.33
C GLU A 61 -5.36 -11.12 -8.06
N PRO A 62 -4.78 -12.34 -8.04
CA PRO A 62 -3.40 -12.59 -8.49
C PRO A 62 -3.15 -12.30 -9.98
N GLU A 63 -4.21 -12.37 -10.80
CA GLU A 63 -4.16 -12.11 -12.24
C GLU A 63 -4.47 -10.65 -12.60
N SER A 64 -4.88 -9.83 -11.61
CA SER A 64 -5.05 -8.38 -11.83
C SER A 64 -3.70 -7.73 -12.12
N TRP A 65 -3.73 -6.61 -12.86
CA TRP A 65 -2.52 -5.82 -13.12
C TRP A 65 -1.85 -5.38 -11.82
N GLN A 66 -2.64 -4.96 -10.82
CA GLN A 66 -2.15 -4.55 -9.50
C GLN A 66 -1.52 -5.72 -8.74
N GLY A 67 -2.21 -6.86 -8.66
CA GLY A 67 -1.71 -8.06 -7.99
C GLY A 67 -0.45 -8.63 -8.64
N ALA A 68 -0.37 -8.65 -9.97
CA ALA A 68 0.81 -9.13 -10.70
C ALA A 68 2.04 -8.24 -10.48
N ASN A 69 1.88 -6.91 -10.53
CA ASN A 69 2.99 -5.99 -10.28
C ASN A 69 3.43 -6.02 -8.81
N LEU A 70 2.50 -6.06 -7.87
CA LEU A 70 2.86 -6.08 -6.46
C LEU A 70 3.51 -7.41 -6.06
N ARG A 71 3.11 -8.53 -6.66
CA ARG A 71 3.82 -9.80 -6.53
C ARG A 71 5.28 -9.69 -6.96
N GLN A 72 5.59 -8.97 -8.05
CA GLN A 72 6.97 -8.75 -8.46
C GLN A 72 7.75 -7.93 -7.42
N VAL A 73 7.15 -6.87 -6.87
CA VAL A 73 7.77 -6.06 -5.80
C VAL A 73 8.02 -6.91 -4.55
N LEU A 74 7.03 -7.65 -4.07
CA LEU A 74 7.20 -8.47 -2.87
C LEU A 74 8.23 -9.59 -3.10
N ALA A 75 8.25 -10.21 -4.29
CA ALA A 75 9.24 -11.22 -4.63
C ALA A 75 10.67 -10.63 -4.63
N SER A 76 10.88 -9.40 -5.09
CA SER A 76 12.20 -8.76 -5.09
C SER A 76 12.72 -8.46 -3.68
N HIS A 77 11.83 -8.38 -2.70
CA HIS A 77 12.15 -8.26 -1.27
C HIS A 77 12.21 -9.61 -0.54
N GLY A 78 12.12 -10.74 -1.27
CA GLY A 78 12.29 -12.09 -0.71
C GLY A 78 11.03 -12.71 -0.08
N TYR A 79 9.85 -12.11 -0.27
CA TYR A 79 8.60 -12.70 0.19
C TYR A 79 8.21 -13.90 -0.71
N LEU A 80 7.73 -14.97 -0.09
CA LEU A 80 7.18 -16.12 -0.82
C LEU A 80 5.77 -15.82 -1.32
N VAL A 81 5.69 -15.16 -2.46
CA VAL A 81 4.43 -14.70 -3.10
C VAL A 81 4.10 -15.42 -4.40
N ASN A 82 4.91 -16.40 -4.79
CA ASN A 82 4.56 -17.30 -5.89
C ASN A 82 3.52 -18.31 -5.42
N ARG A 83 2.65 -18.77 -6.34
CA ARG A 83 1.68 -19.82 -6.02
C ARG A 83 2.43 -20.98 -5.35
N PHE A 84 1.94 -21.41 -4.20
CA PHE A 84 2.23 -22.76 -3.74
C PHE A 84 1.70 -23.68 -4.85
N GLU A 85 2.60 -24.26 -5.64
CA GLU A 85 2.24 -25.42 -6.44
C GLU A 85 1.76 -26.48 -5.44
N GLN A 86 0.46 -26.78 -5.49
CA GLN A 86 -0.09 -27.97 -4.84
C GLN A 86 0.20 -29.17 -5.74
#